data_AF-A0A356KPU5-F1
#
_entry.id   AF-A0A356KPU5-F1
#
_cell.length_a   1.000
_cell.length_b   1.000
_cell.length_c   1.000
_cell.angle_alpha   90.00
_cell.angle_beta   90.00
_cell.angle_gamma   90.00
#
_symmetry.space_group_name_H-M   'P 1'
#
loop_
_entity.id
_entity.type
_entity.pdbx_description
1 polymer ?
#
loop_
_entity_poly.entity_id
_entity_poly.type
_entity_poly.pdbx_seq_one_letter_code
_entity_poly.pdbx_strand_id
1 'polypeptide(L)'
;IVRENTEGLYSGRERVEDGGDTAITERVITRAASERIVRFACERARGRLARKVTIVHKANVLRESDGLFRRVALEVAHGYPGLEVEELIVDACAMHLLKRPTDFDVIVTTNLF
;
A
#
# COMPACT_ATOMS: atom_id res chain seq x y z
N ILE A 1 -1.97 -3.70 10.61
CA ILE A 1 -2.10 -3.25 9.19
C ILE A 1 -2.48 -1.78 9.20
N VAL A 2 -1.82 -0.97 8.39
CA VAL A 2 -2.07 0.46 8.18
C VAL A 2 -2.50 0.62 6.72
N ARG A 3 -3.78 0.91 6.53
CA ARG A 3 -4.43 0.98 5.22
C ARG A 3 -4.71 2.44 4.85
N GLU A 4 -4.31 2.84 3.65
CA GLU A 4 -4.73 4.13 3.07
C GLU A 4 -6.27 4.13 2.94
N ASN A 5 -6.95 5.20 3.37
CA ASN A 5 -8.40 5.17 3.59
C ASN A 5 -9.17 6.27 2.84
N THR A 6 -8.54 6.98 1.90
CA THR A 6 -9.13 8.16 1.24
C THR A 6 -9.15 8.06 -0.29
N GLU A 7 -8.35 7.18 -0.90
CA GLU A 7 -8.23 7.06 -2.35
C GLU A 7 -8.08 5.58 -2.79
N GLY A 8 -7.44 5.33 -3.93
CA GLY A 8 -7.33 4.01 -4.55
C GLY A 8 -8.54 3.71 -5.44
N LEU A 9 -9.01 2.45 -5.40
CA LEU A 9 -10.24 2.03 -6.09
C LEU A 9 -11.52 2.52 -5.37
N TYR A 10 -11.39 3.06 -4.16
CA TYR A 10 -12.47 3.63 -3.37
C TYR A 10 -12.71 5.11 -3.70
N SER A 11 -12.15 5.61 -4.81
CA SER A 11 -12.29 6.99 -5.27
C SER A 11 -13.71 7.35 -5.73
N GLY A 12 -14.58 6.34 -5.91
CA GLY A 12 -15.95 6.51 -6.44
C GLY A 12 -15.99 6.90 -7.92
N ARG A 13 -14.88 6.74 -8.64
CA ARG A 13 -14.79 7.06 -10.08
C ARG A 13 -15.15 5.84 -10.91
N GLU A 14 -16.42 5.75 -11.26
CA GLU A 14 -16.99 4.62 -11.97
C GLU A 14 -17.86 5.09 -13.13
N ARG A 15 -17.86 4.34 -14.23
CA ARG A 15 -18.72 4.61 -15.39
C ARG A 15 -19.08 3.31 -16.10
N VAL A 16 -20.16 3.37 -16.89
CA VAL A 16 -20.63 2.27 -17.74
C VAL A 16 -20.54 2.71 -19.20
N GLU A 17 -20.08 1.82 -20.06
CA GLU A 17 -19.90 1.98 -21.51
C GLU A 17 -20.64 0.84 -22.24
N ASP A 18 -20.62 0.85 -23.58
CA ASP A 18 -21.20 -0.21 -24.43
C ASP A 18 -22.66 -0.55 -24.12
N GLY A 19 -23.48 0.47 -23.84
CA GLY A 19 -24.90 0.28 -23.53
C GLY A 19 -25.18 -0.46 -22.23
N GLY A 20 -24.18 -0.64 -21.36
CA GLY A 20 -24.32 -1.34 -20.08
C GLY A 20 -23.40 -2.54 -19.91
N ASP A 21 -22.80 -3.03 -21.00
CA ASP A 21 -22.05 -4.29 -20.99
C ASP A 21 -20.59 -4.14 -20.51
N THR A 22 -20.10 -2.90 -20.42
CA THR A 22 -18.74 -2.61 -19.92
C THR A 22 -18.79 -1.66 -18.73
N ALA A 23 -18.26 -2.09 -17.57
CA ALA A 23 -18.09 -1.25 -16.39
C ALA A 23 -16.61 -0.94 -16.15
N ILE A 24 -16.29 0.32 -15.85
CA ILE A 24 -14.92 0.79 -15.63
C ILE A 24 -14.84 1.51 -14.28
N THR A 25 -13.88 1.09 -13.45
CA THR A 25 -13.52 1.76 -12.20
C THR A 25 -12.11 2.34 -12.30
N GLU A 26 -11.95 3.62 -11.99
CA GLU A 26 -10.66 4.31 -12.04
C GLU A 26 -9.99 4.32 -10.67
N ARG A 27 -8.79 3.73 -10.61
CA ARG A 27 -7.92 3.77 -9.43
C ARG A 27 -7.16 5.09 -9.38
N VAL A 28 -7.29 5.82 -8.28
CA VAL A 28 -6.58 7.10 -8.06
C VAL A 28 -5.56 6.93 -6.94
N ILE A 29 -4.29 7.20 -7.21
CA ILE A 29 -3.22 7.24 -6.20
C ILE A 29 -2.53 8.60 -6.29
N THR A 30 -2.31 9.24 -5.15
CA THR A 30 -1.60 10.51 -5.05
C THR A 30 -0.35 10.37 -4.20
N ARG A 31 0.67 11.16 -4.54
CA ARG A 31 1.88 11.29 -3.72
C ARG A 31 1.54 11.72 -2.29
N ALA A 32 0.68 12.74 -2.15
CA ALA A 32 0.34 13.32 -0.84
C ALA A 32 -0.31 12.30 0.11
N ALA A 33 -1.26 11.49 -0.36
CA ALA A 33 -1.87 10.46 0.47
C ALA A 33 -0.90 9.30 0.75
N SER A 34 -0.09 8.90 -0.25
CA SER A 34 0.96 7.88 -0.08
C SER A 34 1.99 8.30 0.98
N GLU A 35 2.48 9.54 0.93
CA GLU A 35 3.41 10.07 1.94
C GLU A 35 2.78 10.09 3.33
N ARG A 36 1.53 10.57 3.43
CA ARG A 36 0.79 10.66 4.69
C ARG A 36 0.62 9.29 5.35
N ILE A 37 0.17 8.28 4.60
CA ILE A 37 -0.12 6.97 5.16
C ILE A 37 1.17 6.22 5.55
N VAL A 38 2.24 6.36 4.76
CA VAL A 38 3.52 5.69 5.05
C VAL A 38 4.21 6.35 6.24
N ARG A 39 4.20 7.68 6.32
CA ARG A 39 4.65 8.41 7.52
C ARG A 39 3.90 7.96 8.76
N PHE A 40 2.57 7.88 8.68
CA PHE A 40 1.76 7.36 9.77
C PHE A 40 2.15 5.91 10.14
N ALA A 41 2.37 5.03 9.17
CA ALA A 41 2.80 3.66 9.42
C ALA A 41 4.16 3.58 10.13
N CYS A 42 5.15 4.35 9.69
CA CYS A 42 6.48 4.39 10.30
C CYS A 42 6.45 4.97 11.72
N GLU A 43 5.68 6.04 11.97
CA GLU A 43 5.52 6.59 13.32
C GLU A 43 4.80 5.62 14.26
N ARG A 44 3.77 4.91 13.75
CA ARG A 44 3.10 3.85 14.50
C ARG A 44 4.04 2.68 14.79
N ALA A 45 4.92 2.33 13.86
CA ALA A 45 5.95 1.31 14.05
C ALA A 45 6.92 1.71 15.17
N ARG A 46 7.45 2.94 15.15
CA ARG A 46 8.33 3.44 16.22
C ARG A 46 7.63 3.47 17.59
N GLY A 47 6.40 3.97 17.65
CA GLY A 47 5.65 4.09 18.90
C GLY A 47 5.33 2.75 19.57
N ARG A 48 5.31 1.64 18.81
CA ARG A 48 5.12 0.29 19.34
C ARG A 48 6.40 -0.54 19.43
N LEU A 49 7.57 0.09 19.18
CA LEU A 49 8.87 -0.58 19.12
C LEU A 49 8.92 -1.72 18.09
N ALA A 50 8.19 -1.56 16.99
CA ALA A 50 8.24 -2.48 15.86
C ALA A 50 9.62 -2.45 15.21
N ARG A 51 10.07 -3.60 14.71
CA ARG A 51 11.38 -3.71 14.05
C ARG A 51 11.30 -3.52 12.54
N LYS A 52 10.13 -3.73 11.95
CA LYS A 52 9.95 -3.78 10.50
C LYS A 52 8.64 -3.11 10.03
N VAL A 53 8.72 -2.40 8.91
CA VAL A 53 7.55 -2.02 8.09
C VAL A 53 7.63 -2.74 6.74
N THR A 54 6.59 -3.49 6.41
CA THR A 54 6.41 -4.14 5.12
C THR A 54 5.46 -3.31 4.25
N ILE A 55 5.96 -2.84 3.11
CA ILE A 55 5.21 -2.11 2.09
C ILE A 55 4.59 -3.11 1.12
N VAL A 56 3.26 -3.10 0.99
CA VAL A 56 2.54 -4.06 0.13
C VAL A 56 1.90 -3.36 -1.06
N HIS A 57 2.15 -3.85 -2.26
CA HIS A 57 1.68 -3.26 -3.53
C HIS A 57 1.50 -4.30 -4.63
N LYS A 58 1.11 -3.89 -5.84
CA LYS A 58 1.10 -4.72 -7.06
C LYS A 58 1.72 -3.98 -8.26
N ALA A 59 2.79 -3.22 -8.02
CA ALA A 59 3.49 -2.40 -9.02
C ALA A 59 4.03 -3.16 -10.25
N ASN A 60 4.14 -4.49 -10.21
CA ASN A 60 4.48 -5.30 -11.38
C ASN A 60 3.34 -5.37 -12.42
N VAL A 61 2.09 -5.18 -11.99
CA VAL A 61 0.89 -5.11 -12.85
C VAL A 61 0.38 -3.66 -12.92
N LEU A 62 0.18 -3.03 -11.77
CA LEU A 62 -0.30 -1.65 -11.64
C LEU A 62 0.87 -0.66 -11.70
N ARG A 63 1.51 -0.58 -12.87
CA ARG A 63 2.81 0.10 -13.05
C ARG A 63 2.81 1.57 -12.63
N GLU A 64 1.75 2.32 -12.94
CA GLU A 64 1.70 3.76 -12.65
C GLU A 64 1.14 4.05 -11.26
N SER A 65 -0.03 3.50 -10.93
CA SER A 65 -0.71 3.77 -9.65
C SER A 65 0.05 3.19 -8.47
N ASP A 66 0.34 1.89 -8.49
CA ASP A 66 1.15 1.27 -7.43
C ASP A 66 2.63 1.56 -7.58
N GLY A 67 3.14 1.83 -8.78
CA GLY A 67 4.50 2.31 -8.94
C GLY A 67 4.72 3.66 -8.25
N LEU A 68 3.73 4.57 -8.31
CA LEU A 68 3.76 5.82 -7.55
C LEU A 68 3.73 5.54 -6.04
N PHE A 69 2.77 4.75 -5.54
CA PHE A 69 2.70 4.39 -4.12
C PHE A 69 4.01 3.76 -3.64
N ARG A 70 4.54 2.76 -4.35
CA ARG A 70 5.79 2.06 -4.03
C ARG A 70 6.97 3.02 -3.92
N ARG A 71 7.19 3.84 -4.95
CA ARG A 71 8.31 4.80 -4.99
C ARG A 71 8.26 5.75 -3.80
N VAL A 72 7.08 6.33 -3.54
CA VAL A 72 6.86 7.26 -2.43
C VAL A 72 7.00 6.55 -1.08
N ALA A 73 6.50 5.33 -0.95
CA ALA A 73 6.58 4.57 0.28
C ALA A 73 8.02 4.24 0.65
N LEU A 74 8.83 3.79 -0.31
CA LEU A 74 10.25 3.52 -0.10
C LEU A 74 11.02 4.81 0.23
N GLU A 75 10.74 5.91 -0.47
CA GLU A 75 11.32 7.23 -0.21
C GLU A 75 11.09 7.66 1.25
N VAL A 76 9.84 7.56 1.74
CA VAL A 76 9.48 7.95 3.11
C VAL A 76 10.04 6.96 4.13
N ALA A 77 9.89 5.65 3.92
CA ALA A 77 10.27 4.63 4.89
C ALA A 77 11.78 4.57 5.15
N HIS A 78 12.61 4.77 4.12
CA HIS A 78 14.07 4.85 4.29
C HIS A 78 14.52 6.08 5.09
N GLY A 79 13.64 7.06 5.30
CA GLY A 79 13.89 8.20 6.20
C GLY A 79 13.81 7.87 7.70
N TYR A 80 13.46 6.62 8.07
CA TYR A 80 13.29 6.19 9.46
C TYR A 80 14.42 5.24 9.89
N PRO A 81 15.54 5.76 10.42
CA PRO A 81 16.66 4.91 10.84
C PRO A 81 16.23 3.95 11.97
N GLY A 82 16.73 2.71 11.91
CA GLY A 82 16.43 1.65 12.88
C GLY A 82 15.17 0.85 12.57
N LEU A 83 14.42 1.20 11.52
CA LEU A 83 13.29 0.43 11.04
C LEU A 83 13.71 -0.36 9.79
N GLU A 84 13.57 -1.69 9.82
CA GLU A 84 13.74 -2.53 8.64
C GLU A 84 12.61 -2.24 7.64
N VAL A 85 12.96 -2.04 6.37
CA VAL A 85 12.01 -1.81 5.29
C VAL A 85 11.99 -3.02 4.36
N GLU A 86 10.83 -3.67 4.26
CA GLU A 86 10.58 -4.78 3.36
C GLU A 86 9.51 -4.37 2.35
N GLU A 87 9.57 -4.90 1.13
CA GLU A 87 8.47 -4.78 0.16
C GLU A 87 8.00 -6.14 -0.32
N LEU A 88 6.69 -6.29 -0.50
CA LEU A 88 6.08 -7.50 -1.05
C LEU A 88 4.99 -7.14 -2.05
N ILE A 89 4.86 -7.99 -3.09
CA ILE A 89 3.65 -7.98 -3.92
C ILE A 89 2.47 -8.60 -3.15
N VAL A 90 1.26 -8.07 -3.34
CA VAL A 90 0.08 -8.40 -2.49
C VAL A 90 -0.28 -9.89 -2.47
N ASP A 91 -0.09 -10.61 -3.57
CA ASP A 91 -0.29 -12.06 -3.65
C ASP A 91 0.76 -12.85 -2.85
N ALA A 92 2.04 -12.45 -2.92
CA ALA A 92 3.08 -13.03 -2.07
C ALA A 92 2.82 -12.71 -0.59
N CYS A 93 2.39 -11.48 -0.29
CA CYS A 93 2.02 -11.07 1.06
C CYS A 93 0.87 -11.92 1.62
N ALA A 94 -0.19 -12.15 0.85
CA ALA A 94 -1.31 -13.01 1.26
C ALA A 94 -0.84 -14.44 1.56
N MET A 95 -0.01 -15.01 0.69
CA MET A 95 0.59 -16.34 0.91
C MET A 95 1.49 -16.38 2.16
N HIS A 96 2.25 -15.32 2.42
CA HIS A 96 3.10 -15.22 3.61
C HIS A 96 2.30 -15.01 4.89
N LEU A 97 1.21 -14.25 4.86
CA LEU A 97 0.31 -14.12 6.01
C LEU A 97 -0.30 -15.46 6.42
N LEU A 98 -0.62 -16.34 5.45
CA LEU A 98 -1.10 -17.69 5.75
C LEU A 98 -0.01 -18.61 6.30
N LYS A 99 1.18 -18.60 5.70
CA LYS A 99 2.26 -19.56 6.04
C LYS A 99 3.11 -19.14 7.23
N ARG A 100 3.34 -17.84 7.39
CA ARG A 100 4.30 -17.23 8.33
C ARG A 100 3.81 -15.87 8.84
N PRO A 101 2.62 -15.80 9.47
CA PRO A 101 2.05 -14.52 9.93
C PRO A 101 2.93 -13.78 10.95
N THR A 102 3.74 -14.51 11.73
CA THR A 102 4.65 -13.97 12.75
C THR A 102 5.86 -13.22 12.18
N ASP A 103 6.11 -13.32 10.87
CA ASP A 103 7.17 -12.57 10.19
C ASP A 103 6.81 -11.09 10.00
N PHE A 104 5.53 -10.72 10.18
CA PHE A 104 5.02 -9.37 9.99
C PHE A 104 4.88 -8.62 11.31
N ASP A 105 5.14 -7.31 11.26
CA ASP A 105 5.00 -6.41 12.40
C ASP A 105 4.05 -5.25 12.03
N VAL A 106 4.48 -4.35 11.16
CA VAL A 106 3.63 -3.32 10.55
C VAL A 106 3.57 -3.53 9.04
N ILE A 107 2.36 -3.66 8.51
CA ILE A 107 2.10 -3.67 7.07
C ILE A 107 1.48 -2.32 6.70
N VAL A 108 1.99 -1.69 5.64
CA VAL A 108 1.38 -0.49 5.03
C VAL A 108 1.00 -0.76 3.58
N THR A 109 -0.22 -0.37 3.19
CA THR A 109 -0.73 -0.63 1.84
C THR A 109 -1.83 0.34 1.42
N THR A 110 -2.21 0.26 0.15
CA THR A 110 -3.29 1.04 -0.48
C THR A 110 -4.67 0.52 -0.13
N ASN A 111 -5.71 1.32 -0.33
CA ASN A 111 -7.06 1.09 0.16
C ASN A 111 -7.67 -0.31 -0.07
N LEU A 112 -7.58 -0.91 -1.26
CA LEU A 112 -8.23 -2.22 -1.50
C LEU A 112 -7.43 -3.43 -0.96
N PHE A 113 -6.14 -3.28 -0.69
CA PHE A 113 -5.27 -4.37 -0.26
C PHE A 113 -5.25 -4.49 1.27
#